data_AF-A0AAV7B6V3-F1
#
_entry.id   AF-A0AAV7B6V3-F1
#
_cell.length_a   1.000
_cell.length_b   1.000
_cell.length_c   1.000
_cell.angle_alpha   90.00
_cell.angle_beta   90.00
_cell.angle_gamma   90.00
#
_symmetry.space_group_name_H-M   'P 1'
#
loop_
_entity.id
_entity.type
_entity.pdbx_description
1 polymer ?
#
loop_
_entity_poly.entity_id
_entity_poly.type
_entity_poly.pdbx_seq_one_letter_code
_entity_poly.pdbx_strand_id
1 'polypeptide(L)'
;MSIPFSNTHYRIPRGFANLLEGLTREVLREQPQDIPNFAARYFAELLKKREESGFDPAEWGAALEDRYYNNHSFKNPEDETFTAKMKMPSSVQWTFSCLKR
;
A
#
# COMPACT_ATOMS: atom_id res chain seq x y z
N MET A 1 -4.09 3.65 -7.68
CA MET A 1 -3.34 3.37 -8.93
C MET A 1 -2.26 4.42 -9.06
N SER A 2 -1.01 4.12 -8.68
CA SER A 2 0.14 4.96 -9.03
C SER A 2 0.87 4.31 -10.21
N ILE A 3 0.97 5.03 -11.32
CA ILE A 3 1.76 4.63 -12.48
C ILE A 3 3.23 4.49 -12.00
N PRO A 4 3.91 3.37 -12.25
CA PRO A 4 5.27 3.12 -11.72
C PRO A 4 6.36 4.05 -12.29
N PHE A 5 6.02 4.98 -13.19
CA PHE A 5 6.98 5.75 -13.98
C PHE A 5 6.92 7.28 -13.81
N SER A 6 6.10 7.84 -12.91
CA SER A 6 6.34 9.24 -12.53
C SER A 6 7.40 9.27 -11.43
N ASN A 7 8.59 9.77 -11.77
CA ASN A 7 9.69 10.05 -10.86
C ASN A 7 9.31 11.19 -9.90
N THR A 8 8.38 10.93 -8.99
CA THR A 8 7.88 11.89 -8.02
C THR A 8 8.14 11.35 -6.62
N HIS A 9 8.95 12.06 -5.85
CA HIS A 9 9.29 11.71 -4.46
C HIS A 9 8.06 11.58 -3.54
N TYR A 10 6.92 12.16 -3.93
CA TYR A 10 5.68 12.11 -3.16
C TYR A 10 4.78 10.99 -3.63
N ARG A 11 4.68 9.92 -2.83
CA ARG A 11 3.71 8.84 -3.00
C ARG A 11 2.50 9.07 -2.13
N ILE A 12 1.33 8.71 -2.65
CA ILE A 12 0.07 8.73 -1.90
C ILE A 12 0.14 7.67 -0.79
N PRO A 13 -0.16 8.00 0.48
CA PRO A 13 -0.22 7.02 1.55
C PRO A 13 -1.25 5.92 1.28
N ARG A 14 -0.93 4.69 1.70
CA ARG A 14 -1.85 3.56 1.56
C ARG A 14 -3.09 3.75 2.43
N GLY A 15 -4.24 3.34 1.92
CA GLY A 15 -5.52 3.47 2.62
C GLY A 15 -6.10 4.91 2.62
N PHE A 16 -5.38 5.89 2.07
CA PHE A 16 -5.88 7.26 1.94
C PHE A 16 -7.13 7.34 1.06
N ALA A 17 -7.17 6.56 -0.02
CA ALA A 17 -8.32 6.50 -0.91
C ALA A 17 -9.59 6.03 -0.17
N ASN A 18 -9.46 5.05 0.74
CA ASN A 18 -10.58 4.54 1.52
C ASN A 18 -11.19 5.62 2.44
N LEU A 19 -10.34 6.44 3.06
CA LEU A 19 -10.80 7.56 3.90
C LEU A 19 -11.58 8.60 3.08
N LEU A 20 -11.09 8.93 1.89
CA LEU A 20 -11.78 9.86 0.98
C LEU A 20 -13.10 9.27 0.47
N GLU A 21 -13.12 7.99 0.10
CA GLU A 21 -14.33 7.31 -0.33
C GLU A 21 -15.39 7.25 0.78
N GLY A 22 -14.98 6.98 2.02
CA GLY A 22 -15.86 7.02 3.18
C GLY A 22 -16.49 8.39 3.38
N LEU A 23 -15.68 9.44 3.42
CA LEU A 23 -16.17 10.82 3.57
C LEU A 23 -17.15 11.20 2.45
N THR A 24 -16.76 10.96 1.19
CA THR A 24 -17.58 11.32 0.02
C THR A 24 -18.92 10.59 0.01
N ARG A 25 -18.96 9.33 0.44
CA ARG A 25 -20.23 8.59 0.59
C ARG A 25 -21.16 9.23 1.61
N GLU A 26 -20.65 9.64 2.77
CA GLU A 26 -21.49 10.28 3.78
C GLU A 26 -21.92 11.69 3.36
N VAL A 27 -21.07 12.45 2.67
CA VAL A 27 -21.46 13.75 2.08
C VAL A 27 -22.61 13.59 1.09
N LEU A 28 -22.58 12.56 0.23
CA LEU A 28 -23.65 12.30 -0.73
C LEU A 28 -24.96 11.85 -0.06
N ARG A 29 -24.88 11.24 1.13
CA ARG A 29 -26.05 10.82 1.91
C ARG A 29 -26.70 11.96 2.66
N GLU A 30 -25.91 12.75 3.38
CA GLU A 30 -26.43 13.81 4.26
C GLU A 30 -26.64 15.14 3.53
N GLN A 31 -26.02 15.33 2.36
CA GLN A 31 -26.03 16.58 1.58
C GLN A 31 -25.86 17.84 2.44
N PRO A 32 -24.80 17.92 3.26
CA PRO A 32 -24.58 19.06 4.14
C PRO A 32 -24.25 20.32 3.34
N GLN A 33 -24.68 21.48 3.85
CA GLN A 33 -24.35 22.79 3.26
C GLN A 33 -22.87 23.17 3.47
N ASP A 34 -22.29 22.78 4.61
CA ASP A 34 -20.91 23.09 4.98
C ASP A 34 -20.06 21.81 5.01
N ILE A 35 -19.44 21.51 3.87
CA ILE A 35 -18.63 20.30 3.67
C ILE A 35 -17.37 20.29 4.57
N PRO A 36 -16.58 21.37 4.69
CA PRO A 36 -15.41 21.38 5.57
C PRO A 36 -15.75 21.07 7.03
N ASN A 37 -16.81 21.67 7.58
CA ASN A 37 -17.21 21.43 8.96
C ASN A 37 -17.75 20.00 9.15
N PHE A 38 -18.52 19.49 8.19
CA PHE A 38 -18.96 18.09 8.18
C PHE A 38 -17.77 17.13 8.18
N ALA A 39 -16.77 17.35 7.33
CA ALA A 39 -15.59 16.51 7.24
C ALA A 39 -14.78 16.49 8.55
N ALA A 40 -14.62 17.65 9.20
CA ALA A 40 -13.94 17.72 10.49
C ALA A 40 -14.64 16.88 11.56
N ARG A 41 -15.98 16.96 11.63
CA ARG A 41 -16.79 16.15 12.55
C ARG A 41 -16.71 14.66 12.22
N TYR A 42 -16.83 14.30 10.94
CA TYR A 42 -16.74 12.92 10.48
C TYR A 42 -15.39 12.27 10.85
N PHE A 43 -14.28 12.96 10.61
CA PHE A 43 -12.96 12.43 10.98
C PHE A 43 -12.74 12.38 12.50
N ALA A 44 -13.29 13.33 13.26
CA ALA A 44 -13.25 13.27 14.73
C ALA A 44 -14.00 12.04 15.27
N GLU A 45 -15.17 11.72 14.71
CA GLU A 45 -15.92 10.51 15.06
C GLU A 45 -15.19 9.23 14.68
N LEU A 46 -14.53 9.20 13.52
CA LEU A 46 -13.69 8.07 13.10
C LEU A 46 -12.51 7.84 14.04
N LEU A 47 -11.84 8.90 14.49
CA LEU A 47 -10.75 8.80 15.46
C LEU A 47 -11.25 8.23 16.79
N LYS A 48 -12.38 8.72 17.29
CA LYS A 48 -13.00 8.19 18.51
C LYS A 48 -13.34 6.70 18.37
N LYS A 49 -13.95 6.30 17.26
CA LYS A 49 -14.25 4.88 16.98
C LYS A 49 -12.99 4.02 16.93
N ARG A 50 -11.88 4.55 16.40
CA ARG A 50 -10.60 3.85 16.38
C ARG A 50 -10.07 3.63 17.80
N GLU A 51 -10.14 4.63 18.67
CA GLU A 51 -9.72 4.53 20.06
C GLU A 51 -10.56 3.51 20.85
N GLU A 52 -11.87 3.46 20.58
CA GLU A 52 -12.80 2.56 21.27
C GLU A 52 -12.75 1.11 20.78
N SER A 53 -12.71 0.90 19.45
CA SER A 53 -12.81 -0.42 18.83
C SER A 53 -11.44 -1.04 18.51
N GLY A 54 -10.39 -0.24 18.46
CA GLY A 54 -9.07 -0.64 17.96
C GLY A 54 -9.05 -0.93 16.44
N PHE A 55 -10.15 -0.71 15.72
CA PHE A 55 -10.23 -0.96 14.29
C PHE A 55 -10.00 0.33 13.49
N ASP A 56 -9.00 0.31 12.61
CA ASP A 56 -8.72 1.41 11.70
C ASP A 56 -9.19 1.10 10.27
N PRO A 57 -10.19 1.82 9.72
CA PRO A 57 -10.58 1.67 8.32
C PRO A 57 -9.45 2.01 7.35
N ALA A 58 -8.50 2.88 7.70
CA ALA A 58 -7.35 3.18 6.83
C ALA A 58 -6.43 1.97 6.67
N GLU A 59 -6.14 1.25 7.76
CA GLU A 59 -5.33 0.02 7.72
C GLU A 59 -6.01 -1.09 6.93
N TRP A 60 -7.32 -1.26 7.11
CA TRP A 60 -8.09 -2.23 6.34
C TRP A 60 -8.07 -1.90 4.83
N GLY A 61 -8.25 -0.62 4.48
CA GLY A 61 -8.12 -0.15 3.10
C GLY A 61 -6.71 -0.37 2.53
N ALA A 62 -5.68 -0.11 3.31
CA ALA A 62 -4.29 -0.35 2.93
C ALA A 62 -4.00 -1.84 2.66
N ALA A 63 -4.57 -2.75 3.45
CA ALA A 63 -4.45 -4.19 3.24
C ALA A 63 -5.17 -4.67 1.98
N LEU A 64 -6.28 -4.03 1.59
CA LEU A 64 -6.96 -4.28 0.32
C LEU A 64 -6.14 -3.77 -0.87
N GLU A 65 -5.60 -2.56 -0.77
CA GLU A 65 -4.73 -1.98 -1.81
C GLU A 65 -3.49 -2.86 -2.04
N ASP A 66 -2.84 -3.34 -0.97
CA ASP A 66 -1.65 -4.18 -1.08
C ASP A 66 -1.92 -5.50 -1.80
N ARG A 67 -3.07 -6.13 -1.55
CA ARG A 67 -3.50 -7.35 -2.28
C ARG A 67 -3.58 -7.15 -3.79
N TYR A 68 -3.91 -5.94 -4.25
CA TYR A 68 -4.03 -5.65 -5.67
C TYR A 68 -2.67 -5.51 -6.36
N TYR A 69 -1.66 -4.91 -5.69
CA TYR A 69 -0.32 -4.69 -6.29
C TYR A 69 0.66 -5.83 -6.04
N ASN A 70 0.61 -6.44 -4.85
CA ASN A 70 1.55 -7.46 -4.40
C ASN A 70 0.87 -8.81 -4.26
N ASN A 71 -0.05 -9.15 -5.16
CA ASN A 71 -0.91 -10.32 -5.02
C ASN A 71 -0.10 -11.61 -4.75
N HIS A 72 -0.03 -12.05 -3.49
CA HIS A 72 0.72 -13.23 -3.06
C HIS A 72 -0.05 -14.54 -3.29
N SER A 73 -1.27 -14.45 -3.84
CA SER A 73 -2.13 -15.60 -4.13
C SER A 73 -1.52 -16.62 -5.09
N PHE A 74 -0.45 -16.25 -5.81
CA PHE A 74 0.29 -17.12 -6.73
C PHE A 74 1.78 -17.28 -6.37
N LYS A 75 2.19 -16.94 -5.14
CA LYS A 75 3.55 -17.26 -4.69
C LYS A 75 3.63 -18.77 -4.44
N ASN A 76 4.03 -19.52 -5.46
CA ASN A 76 4.35 -20.93 -5.29
C ASN A 76 5.59 -21.02 -4.39
N PRO A 77 5.59 -21.83 -3.32
CA PRO A 77 6.75 -22.00 -2.44
C PRO A 77 7.98 -22.58 -3.18
N GLU A 78 7.80 -23.05 -4.41
CA GLU A 78 8.83 -23.67 -5.24
C GLU A 78 9.76 -22.62 -5.90
N ASP A 79 9.26 -21.42 -6.20
CA ASP A 79 9.99 -20.37 -6.93
C ASP A 79 11.06 -19.67 -6.07
N GLU A 80 10.87 -19.60 -4.75
CA GLU A 80 11.89 -19.06 -3.83
C GLU A 80 13.11 -19.98 -3.72
N THR A 81 12.92 -21.29 -3.90
CA THR A 81 14.03 -22.26 -3.86
C THR A 81 14.91 -22.20 -5.11
N PHE A 82 14.36 -21.79 -6.25
CA PHE A 82 15.11 -21.70 -7.51
C PHE A 82 15.98 -20.44 -7.55
N THR A 83 15.44 -19.31 -7.06
CA THR A 83 16.17 -18.03 -7.00
C THR A 83 17.28 -18.04 -5.93
N ALA A 84 17.07 -18.73 -4.80
CA ALA A 84 18.13 -18.95 -3.80
C ALA A 84 19.29 -19.81 -4.33
N LYS A 85 19.00 -20.81 -5.18
CA LYS A 85 20.02 -21.66 -5.80
C LYS A 85 20.81 -20.98 -6.92
N MET A 86 20.24 -19.98 -7.60
CA MET A 86 20.94 -19.19 -8.64
C MET A 86 21.83 -18.08 -8.10
N LYS A 87 21.88 -17.86 -6.77
CA LYS A 87 22.80 -16.90 -6.17
C LYS A 87 24.21 -17.51 -6.14
N MET A 88 24.93 -17.33 -7.24
CA MET A 88 26.33 -17.75 -7.37
C MET A 88 27.15 -17.25 -6.17
N PRO A 89 27.96 -18.11 -5.52
CA PRO A 89 28.78 -17.68 -4.41
C PRO A 89 29.79 -16.63 -4.88
N SER A 90 30.05 -15.61 -4.05
CA SER A 90 30.95 -14.49 -4.33
C SER A 90 32.38 -14.90 -4.72
N SER A 91 32.77 -16.16 -4.45
CA SER A 91 34.04 -16.75 -4.87
C SER A 91 34.15 -16.99 -6.38
N VAL A 92 33.04 -17.13 -7.10
CA VAL A 92 33.03 -17.38 -8.57
C VAL A 92 33.07 -16.07 -9.36
N GLN A 93 32.86 -14.92 -8.71
CA GLN A 93 32.92 -13.61 -9.39
C GLN A 93 34.35 -13.15 -9.73
N TRP A 94 35.37 -13.67 -9.03
CA TRP A 94 36.77 -13.27 -9.25
C TRP A 94 37.43 -13.97 -10.44
N THR A 95 36.97 -15.16 -10.84
CA THR A 95 37.60 -15.93 -11.92
C THR A 95 37.30 -15.38 -13.32
N PHE A 96 36.23 -14.61 -13.49
CA PHE A 96 35.90 -13.97 -14.78
C PHE A 96 36.61 -12.63 -15.03
N SER A 97 37.23 -12.02 -14.00
CA SER A 97 37.99 -10.78 -14.15
C SER A 97 39.39 -10.99 -14.77
N CYS A 98 39.88 -12.23 -14.87
CA CYS A 98 41.25 -12.52 -15.31
C CYS A 98 41.34 -12.97 -16.79
N LEU A 99 40.22 -13.16 -17.49
CA LEU A 99 40.17 -13.58 -18.89
C LEU A 99 39.63 -12.46 -19.81
N LYS A 100 40.02 -11.22 -19.52
CA LYS A 100 39.85 -10.08 -20.41
C LYS A 100 41.11 -9.22 -20.34
N ARG A 101 42.20 -9.76 -20.87
CA ARG A 101 43.37 -9.00 -21.29
C ARG A 101 43.92 -9.62 -22.55
#